data_AF-A0A4Y2M8N3-F1
#
_entry.id   AF-A0A4Y2M8N3-F1
#
_cell.length_a   1.000
_cell.length_b   1.000
_cell.length_c   1.000
_cell.angle_alpha   90.00
_cell.angle_beta   90.00
_cell.angle_gamma   90.00
#
_symmetry.space_group_name_H-M   'P 1'
#
loop_
_entity.id
_entity.type
_entity.pdbx_description
1 polymer ?
#
loop_
_entity_poly.entity_id
_entity_poly.type
_entity_poly.pdbx_seq_one_letter_code
_entity_poly.pdbx_strand_id
1 'polypeptide(L)'
;MSLIHLDSQVVVKSELDLLLTPPTQTPIEKGQWLENHPFANFRDGNPIEFSISGSGEDYIGLSETQLHVKVKTLKDNAKLGENEKVAHVNLLLLSSFSQVDASLNDRLISSSNNYTLLEVISKRC
;
A
#
# COMPACT_ATOMS: atom_id res chain seq x y z
N MET A 1 -20.17 -26.76 -5.49
CA MET A 1 -19.44 -26.15 -6.61
C MET A 1 -18.03 -25.89 -6.11
N SER A 2 -17.07 -26.75 -6.48
CA SER A 2 -15.70 -26.62 -5.98
C SER A 2 -15.00 -25.53 -6.79
N LEU A 3 -14.53 -24.47 -6.11
CA LEU A 3 -13.80 -23.33 -6.70
C LEU A 3 -12.34 -23.67 -7.04
N ILE A 4 -12.01 -24.96 -7.13
CA ILE A 4 -10.66 -25.46 -7.31
C ILE A 4 -10.50 -25.93 -8.76
N HIS A 5 -9.51 -25.37 -9.45
CA HIS A 5 -9.17 -25.73 -10.82
C HIS A 5 -8.57 -27.15 -10.83
N LEU A 6 -8.98 -28.01 -11.78
CA LEU A 6 -8.57 -29.42 -11.81
C LEU A 6 -7.04 -29.61 -11.81
N ASP A 7 -6.31 -28.70 -12.46
CA ASP A 7 -4.86 -28.76 -12.58
C ASP A 7 -4.11 -28.08 -11.42
N SER A 8 -4.81 -27.52 -10.43
CA SER A 8 -4.12 -26.85 -9.31
C SER A 8 -3.48 -27.88 -8.40
N GLN A 9 -2.19 -27.73 -8.12
CA GLN A 9 -1.50 -28.57 -7.14
C GLN A 9 -1.89 -28.20 -5.71
N VAL A 10 -1.92 -29.19 -4.83
CA VAL A 10 -2.10 -28.96 -3.39
C VAL A 10 -0.87 -28.23 -2.86
N VAL A 11 -1.08 -27.05 -2.30
CA VAL A 11 -0.02 -26.26 -1.66
C VAL A 11 -0.38 -26.00 -0.20
N VAL A 12 0.58 -26.21 0.69
CA VAL A 12 0.47 -25.83 2.10
C VAL A 12 1.00 -24.40 2.24
N LYS A 13 0.28 -23.56 2.98
CA LYS A 13 0.73 -22.21 3.26
C LYS A 13 2.04 -22.28 4.06
N SER A 14 3.09 -21.63 3.57
CA SER A 14 4.44 -21.79 4.14
C SER A 14 4.53 -21.40 5.63
N GLU A 15 3.68 -20.49 6.12
CA GLU A 15 3.69 -20.11 7.54
C GLU A 15 3.05 -21.16 8.47
N LEU A 16 2.37 -22.17 7.91
CA LEU A 16 1.78 -23.28 8.67
C LEU A 16 2.73 -24.48 8.78
N ASP A 17 3.80 -24.52 7.97
CA ASP A 17 4.74 -25.63 7.92
C ASP A 17 6.08 -25.25 8.57
N LEU A 18 6.00 -24.97 9.87
CA LEU A 18 7.09 -24.39 10.68
C LEU A 18 8.32 -25.31 10.83
N LEU A 19 8.19 -26.59 10.47
CA LEU A 19 9.22 -27.61 10.73
C LEU A 19 9.92 -28.08 9.46
N LEU A 20 9.37 -27.79 8.28
CA LEU A 20 10.02 -28.12 7.01
C LEU A 20 10.92 -26.98 6.55
N THR A 21 11.95 -27.34 5.78
CA THR A 21 12.74 -26.35 5.07
C THR A 21 11.86 -25.75 3.96
N PRO A 22 11.64 -24.42 3.96
CA PRO A 22 10.78 -23.80 2.96
C PRO A 22 11.40 -23.90 1.55
N PRO A 23 10.59 -24.03 0.49
CA PRO A 23 11.09 -24.06 -0.87
C PRO A 23 11.71 -22.71 -1.26
N THR A 24 12.76 -22.75 -2.07
CA THR A 24 13.40 -21.54 -2.62
C THR A 24 12.55 -20.96 -3.75
N GLN A 25 12.15 -19.70 -3.63
CA GLN A 25 11.57 -18.95 -4.74
C GLN A 25 12.69 -18.69 -5.76
N THR A 26 12.53 -19.17 -6.99
CA THR A 26 13.44 -18.90 -8.13
C THR A 26 12.87 -18.00 -9.23
N PRO A 27 11.53 -17.90 -9.47
CA PRO A 27 11.01 -17.05 -10.54
C PRO A 27 11.22 -15.53 -10.40
N ILE A 28 11.39 -15.01 -9.18
CA ILE A 28 11.58 -13.58 -8.92
C ILE A 28 13.07 -13.36 -8.69
N GLU A 29 13.77 -12.91 -9.72
CA GLU A 29 15.22 -12.74 -9.68
C GLU A 29 15.63 -11.41 -9.02
N LYS A 30 14.82 -10.37 -9.21
CA LYS A 30 15.10 -9.01 -8.75
C LYS A 30 13.79 -8.25 -8.53
N GLY A 31 13.83 -7.31 -7.59
CA GLY A 31 12.76 -6.36 -7.33
C GLY A 31 13.31 -4.95 -7.20
N GLN A 32 12.50 -3.94 -7.53
CA GLN A 32 12.85 -2.53 -7.38
C GLN A 32 11.65 -1.74 -6.90
N TRP A 33 11.92 -0.65 -6.17
CA TRP A 33 10.91 0.31 -5.79
C TRP A 33 10.75 1.38 -6.87
N LEU A 34 9.53 1.58 -7.34
CA LEU A 34 9.18 2.64 -8.27
C LEU A 34 8.36 3.70 -7.55
N GLU A 35 8.89 4.91 -7.47
CA GLU A 35 8.17 6.05 -6.91
C GLU A 35 7.23 6.63 -7.98
N ASN A 36 5.93 6.64 -7.68
CA ASN A 36 4.91 7.23 -8.53
C ASN A 36 4.34 8.47 -7.84
N HIS A 37 4.29 9.58 -8.57
CA HIS A 37 3.72 10.83 -8.08
C HIS A 37 2.24 10.94 -8.48
N PRO A 38 1.43 11.66 -7.69
CA PRO A 38 0.02 11.85 -8.02
C PRO A 38 -0.14 12.69 -9.29
N PHE A 39 -1.19 12.42 -10.07
CA PHE A 39 -1.48 13.11 -11.33
C PHE A 39 -1.92 14.56 -11.11
N ALA A 40 -2.63 14.82 -10.00
CA ALA A 40 -3.24 16.11 -9.68
C ALA A 40 -2.58 16.79 -8.49
N ASN A 41 -2.59 18.12 -8.51
CA ASN A 41 -2.19 18.95 -7.37
C ASN A 41 -3.24 18.86 -6.26
N PHE A 42 -2.77 18.84 -5.00
CA PHE A 42 -3.61 18.92 -3.81
C PHE A 42 -4.32 20.30 -3.75
N ARG A 43 -5.53 20.40 -4.29
CA ARG A 43 -6.39 21.58 -4.13
C ARG A 43 -7.83 21.16 -3.83
N ASP A 44 -8.43 21.88 -2.89
CA ASP A 44 -9.88 21.99 -2.68
C ASP A 44 -10.65 20.67 -2.56
N GLY A 45 -10.08 19.65 -1.91
CA GLY A 45 -10.78 18.40 -1.61
C GLY A 45 -10.90 17.42 -2.78
N ASN A 46 -10.19 17.65 -3.88
CA ASN A 46 -10.12 16.69 -4.97
C ASN A 46 -9.44 15.37 -4.53
N PRO A 47 -9.84 14.22 -5.09
CA PRO A 47 -9.16 12.96 -4.87
C PRO A 47 -7.69 13.04 -5.28
N ILE A 48 -6.84 12.34 -4.52
CA ILE A 48 -5.44 12.15 -4.87
C ILE A 48 -5.36 10.88 -5.70
N GLU A 49 -5.05 11.03 -6.99
CA GLU A 49 -5.06 9.92 -7.95
C GLU A 49 -3.65 9.53 -8.37
N PHE A 50 -3.38 8.23 -8.35
CA PHE A 50 -2.16 7.62 -8.83
C PHE A 50 -2.50 6.67 -9.99
N SER A 51 -1.81 6.83 -11.11
CA SER A 51 -1.91 5.90 -12.25
C SER A 51 -0.62 5.13 -12.35
N ILE A 52 -0.67 3.83 -12.03
CA ILE A 52 0.49 2.94 -12.09
C ILE A 52 0.34 2.07 -13.33
N SER A 53 1.07 2.41 -14.38
CA SER A 53 1.09 1.64 -15.63
C SER A 53 2.17 0.55 -15.55
N GLY A 54 1.85 -0.66 -16.00
CA GLY A 54 2.84 -1.72 -16.14
C GLY A 54 3.88 -1.39 -17.23
N SER A 55 5.13 -1.80 -17.02
CA SER A 55 6.21 -1.65 -18.01
C SER A 55 6.13 -2.69 -19.14
N GLY A 56 5.31 -3.73 -18.98
CA GLY A 56 5.20 -4.89 -19.89
C GLY A 56 6.23 -5.98 -19.61
N GLU A 57 7.37 -5.62 -19.02
CA GLU A 57 8.48 -6.52 -18.68
C GLU A 57 8.50 -6.88 -17.19
N ASP A 58 7.99 -6.01 -16.32
CA ASP A 58 7.99 -6.20 -14.87
C ASP A 58 6.58 -6.43 -14.32
N TYR A 59 6.50 -7.26 -13.28
CA TYR A 59 5.29 -7.43 -12.49
C TYR A 59 5.23 -6.45 -11.33
N ILE A 60 4.03 -5.94 -11.04
CA ILE A 60 3.79 -5.06 -9.88
C ILE A 60 3.42 -5.92 -8.67
N GLY A 61 4.26 -5.87 -7.63
CA GLY A 61 3.96 -6.47 -6.34
C GLY A 61 2.93 -5.66 -5.56
N LEU A 62 1.64 -5.94 -5.77
CA LEU A 62 0.55 -5.20 -5.09
C LEU A 62 0.61 -5.34 -3.56
N SER A 63 1.05 -6.48 -3.03
CA SER A 63 1.22 -6.71 -1.59
C SER A 63 2.32 -5.85 -0.95
N GLU A 64 3.25 -5.37 -1.77
CA GLU A 64 4.38 -4.53 -1.34
C GLU A 64 4.19 -3.07 -1.76
N THR A 65 3.01 -2.67 -2.24
CA THR A 65 2.73 -1.29 -2.61
C THR A 65 2.43 -0.45 -1.36
N GLN A 66 3.09 0.69 -1.22
CA GLN A 66 2.96 1.58 -0.06
C GLN A 66 2.70 3.03 -0.48
N LEU A 67 1.87 3.72 0.30
CA LEU A 67 1.66 5.16 0.14
C LEU A 67 2.68 5.93 0.98
N HIS A 68 3.57 6.66 0.32
CA HIS A 68 4.53 7.54 0.99
C HIS A 68 3.96 8.96 1.11
N VAL A 69 3.82 9.46 2.34
CA VAL A 69 3.26 10.80 2.61
C VAL A 69 4.28 11.68 3.32
N LYS A 70 4.53 12.86 2.76
CA LYS A 70 5.38 13.89 3.36
C LYS A 70 4.53 15.03 3.88
N VAL A 71 4.45 15.17 5.19
CA VAL A 71 3.60 16.18 5.86
C VAL A 71 4.45 17.32 6.43
N LYS A 72 3.93 18.54 6.34
CA LYS A 72 4.47 19.72 7.02
C LYS A 72 3.45 20.26 8.01
N THR A 73 3.79 20.27 9.29
CA THR A 73 2.94 20.84 10.35
C THR A 73 3.11 22.35 10.40
N LEU A 74 2.00 23.08 10.44
CA LEU A 74 1.93 24.54 10.54
C LEU A 74 0.98 24.94 11.68
N LYS A 75 1.20 26.12 12.27
CA LYS A 75 0.29 26.74 13.24
C LYS A 75 -0.27 28.00 12.60
N ASP A 76 -1.59 28.04 12.35
CA ASP A 76 -2.25 29.17 11.67
C ASP A 76 -1.55 29.60 10.35
N ASN A 77 -1.17 28.62 9.53
CA ASN A 77 -0.37 28.78 8.30
C ASN A 77 1.07 29.32 8.48
N ALA A 78 1.54 29.50 9.72
CA ALA A 78 2.91 29.88 10.05
C ALA A 78 3.77 28.67 10.44
N LYS A 79 5.10 28.85 10.34
CA LYS A 79 6.07 27.86 10.84
C LYS A 79 5.96 27.78 12.37
N LEU A 80 6.12 26.58 12.91
CA LEU A 80 6.23 26.36 14.35
C LEU A 80 7.45 27.10 14.92
N GLY A 81 7.29 27.68 16.11
CA GLY A 81 8.41 28.30 16.83
C GLY A 81 9.43 27.26 17.31
N GLU A 82 10.69 27.65 17.51
CA GLU A 82 11.78 26.72 17.91
C GLU A 82 11.50 25.96 19.22
N ASN A 83 10.68 26.54 20.11
CA ASN A 83 10.32 25.93 21.39
C ASN A 83 8.96 25.20 21.37
N GLU A 84 8.23 25.22 20.25
CA GLU A 84 6.93 24.55 20.13
C GLU A 84 7.13 23.09 19.72
N LYS A 85 6.90 22.18 20.67
CA LYS A 85 6.94 20.74 20.43
C LYS A 85 5.54 20.25 20.06
N VAL A 86 5.33 19.98 18.77
CA VAL A 86 4.10 19.37 18.26
C VAL A 86 4.43 17.98 17.73
N ALA A 87 3.59 17.02 18.07
CA ALA A 87 3.64 15.67 17.51
C ALA A 87 2.27 15.32 16.96
N HIS A 88 2.24 14.48 15.92
CA HIS A 88 0.99 13.92 15.44
C HIS A 88 0.49 12.89 16.46
N VAL A 89 -0.80 12.89 16.70
CA VAL A 89 -1.46 11.83 17.47
C VAL A 89 -1.44 10.55 16.62
N ASN A 90 -1.51 9.39 17.27
CA ASN A 90 -1.54 8.08 16.62
C ASN A 90 -2.51 8.06 15.41
N LEU A 91 -2.18 7.29 14.36
CA LEU A 91 -3.02 7.06 13.18
C LEU A 91 -3.21 8.28 12.25
N LEU A 92 -2.19 9.13 12.10
CA LEU A 92 -2.22 10.29 11.18
C LEU A 92 -2.71 9.91 9.78
N LEU A 93 -2.09 8.91 9.15
CA LEU A 93 -2.43 8.51 7.77
C LEU A 93 -3.85 7.98 7.65
N LEU A 94 -4.25 7.15 8.61
CA LEU A 94 -5.59 6.56 8.69
C LEU A 94 -6.69 7.60 8.83
N SER A 95 -6.44 8.68 9.57
CA SER A 95 -7.39 9.78 9.76
C SER A 95 -7.33 10.86 8.67
N SER A 96 -6.34 10.81 7.77
CA SER A 96 -6.17 11.82 6.71
C SER A 96 -7.04 11.57 5.48
N PHE A 97 -7.56 10.36 5.30
CA PHE A 97 -8.34 9.98 4.12
C PHE A 97 -9.73 9.48 4.54
N SER A 98 -10.79 10.03 3.93
CA SER A 98 -12.16 9.56 4.14
C SER A 98 -12.51 8.35 3.29
N GLN A 99 -11.84 8.16 2.15
CA GLN A 99 -12.08 7.10 1.19
C GLN A 99 -10.79 6.77 0.45
N VAL A 100 -10.55 5.48 0.21
CA VAL A 100 -9.44 4.97 -0.59
C VAL A 100 -10.00 3.89 -1.49
N ASP A 101 -9.90 4.11 -2.80
CA ASP A 101 -10.36 3.17 -3.81
C ASP A 101 -9.19 2.67 -4.65
N ALA A 102 -9.26 1.40 -5.03
CA ALA A 102 -8.34 0.74 -5.94
C ALA A 102 -9.12 0.19 -7.14
N SER A 103 -8.67 0.52 -8.33
CA SER A 103 -9.17 -0.03 -9.59
C SER A 103 -8.08 -0.83 -10.29
N LEU A 104 -8.49 -1.87 -11.02
CA LEU A 104 -7.63 -2.64 -11.90
C LEU A 104 -8.25 -2.62 -13.29
N ASN A 105 -7.55 -2.07 -14.28
CA ASN A 105 -8.06 -1.88 -15.65
C ASN A 105 -9.44 -1.21 -15.67
N ASP A 106 -9.55 -0.05 -15.00
CA ASP A 106 -10.78 0.75 -14.86
C ASP A 106 -11.95 0.04 -14.14
N ARG A 107 -11.73 -1.18 -13.63
CA ARG A 107 -12.69 -1.89 -12.80
C ARG A 107 -12.37 -1.67 -11.34
N LEU A 108 -13.31 -1.06 -10.62
CA LEU A 108 -13.22 -0.93 -9.16
C LEU A 108 -13.13 -2.33 -8.52
N ILE A 109 -12.05 -2.60 -7.79
CA ILE A 109 -11.81 -3.86 -7.07
C ILE A 109 -12.00 -3.71 -5.56
N SER A 110 -12.07 -2.47 -5.07
CA SER A 110 -12.33 -2.15 -3.66
C SER A 110 -13.80 -1.74 -3.44
N SER A 111 -14.48 -2.33 -2.46
CA SER A 111 -15.73 -1.82 -1.92
C SER A 111 -15.43 -0.82 -0.78
N SER A 112 -15.69 0.46 -1.00
CA SER A 112 -15.44 1.59 -0.08
C SER A 112 -16.07 1.52 1.33
N ASN A 113 -16.72 0.41 1.68
CA ASN A 113 -17.39 0.21 2.96
C ASN A 113 -16.43 -0.37 4.01
N ASN A 114 -15.47 0.43 4.51
CA ASN A 114 -14.61 0.17 5.69
C ASN A 114 -13.20 -0.40 5.42
N TYR A 115 -12.33 0.35 4.72
CA TYR A 115 -10.90 0.10 4.78
C TYR A 115 -10.27 0.88 5.94
N THR A 116 -9.99 0.18 7.05
CA THR A 116 -8.85 0.57 7.88
C THR A 116 -7.60 0.31 7.03
N LEU A 117 -6.85 1.35 6.67
CA LEU A 117 -5.47 1.21 6.19
C LEU A 117 -4.72 0.33 7.21
N LEU A 118 -4.55 -0.96 6.90
CA LEU A 118 -3.72 -1.84 7.70
C LEU A 118 -2.29 -1.35 7.54
N GLU A 119 -1.81 -0.65 8.55
CA GLU A 119 -0.40 -0.36 8.74
C GLU A 119 0.32 -1.71 8.90
N VAL A 120 0.87 -2.25 7.80
CA VAL A 120 1.84 -3.35 7.90
C VAL A 120 3.13 -2.71 8.39
N ILE A 121 3.25 -2.55 9.72
CA ILE A 121 4.55 -2.35 10.35
C ILE A 121 5.30 -3.67 10.14
N SER A 122 6.01 -3.78 9.03
CA SER A 122 7.02 -4.81 8.85
C SER A 122 8.15 -4.50 9.82
N LYS A 123 8.03 -4.99 11.06
CA LYS A 123 9.21 -5.23 11.89
C LYS A 123 9.99 -6.34 11.20
N ARG A 124 10.89 -5.98 10.28
CA ARG A 124 12.04 -6.85 10.00
C ARG A 124 12.83 -6.92 11.31
N CYS A 125 12.89 -8.12 11.88
CA CYS A 125 13.89 -8.47 12.89
C CYS A 125 15.28 -8.44 12.26
#